data_AF-A0A2C1K662-F1
#
_entry.id   AF-A0A2C1K662-F1
#
_cell.length_a   1.000
_cell.length_b   1.000
_cell.length_c   1.000
_cell.angle_alpha   90.00
_cell.angle_beta   90.00
_cell.angle_gamma   90.00
#
_symmetry.space_group_name_H-M   'P 1'
#
loop_
_entity.id
_entity.type
_entity.pdbx_description
1 polymer ?
#
loop_
_entity_poly.entity_id
_entity_poly.type
_entity_poly.pdbx_seq_one_letter_code
_entity_poly.pdbx_strand_id
1 'polypeptide(L)'
;MAKKVLLSALLALGLLWTQGTANAGSVKTYSNPVAVQLVDIPTSSLKLQGVYELTNKANNQKTLLLPNLTITVTRSGSNVNIDAGSASFSSGSGFELKEVYNVAQYTRFTSTTDLRSGATSDYAVKKTLTKAETAEYVNSFVNSKGETWYNVVTADGTTGWVPAASTFVDKNSISVPTVSYGSNAYRGSMSLLPKTSGNVAVINNLELEDYLKGVVPNEMPASWHKEALKAQAIVARSYAANSMSLKNTTSSQVYKGYTSEDARSTAAVNETAGVLVKYNGKPIQTFFFSTSGGRTANVGDVWNSNQASYPYLVTVDDPYESSPHSNWVNSFNSATMLKSFGFDPATTALYDIKAKATGANGEVTAVTVITSNGEKTVEGNEQVIRKLFPIEGSYGILKSNWFTLQVNQSYAVRTESGDQSQLSIKGQKVMTGNGMTTTVSGDQISVQTASGVVGKDTDPASITATGKGWGHRIGMSQYGAKGLAEHNWKAVDIVKHYFPNTEVSK
;
A
#
# COMPACT_ATOMS: atom_id res chain seq x y z
N MET A 1 -18.91 2.52 99.31
CA MET A 1 -19.69 3.08 98.19
C MET A 1 -19.24 2.41 96.89
N ALA A 2 -20.22 1.96 96.09
CA ALA A 2 -20.20 1.46 94.70
C ALA A 2 -19.18 0.36 94.30
N LYS A 3 -19.58 -0.92 94.12
CA LYS A 3 -20.31 -1.56 92.98
C LYS A 3 -19.41 -1.84 91.75
N LYS A 4 -19.12 -3.13 91.47
CA LYS A 4 -19.72 -4.00 90.41
C LYS A 4 -19.03 -3.83 89.03
N VAL A 5 -18.34 -4.84 88.46
CA VAL A 5 -18.78 -6.12 87.86
C VAL A 5 -18.93 -6.04 86.32
N LEU A 6 -18.27 -6.98 85.63
CA LEU A 6 -18.52 -7.62 84.31
C LEU A 6 -18.45 -6.81 83.00
N LEU A 7 -17.67 -7.36 82.05
CA LEU A 7 -18.13 -8.06 80.82
C LEU A 7 -17.37 -7.61 79.55
N SER A 8 -16.71 -8.58 78.91
CA SER A 8 -16.17 -8.45 77.55
C SER A 8 -17.27 -8.32 76.50
N ALA A 9 -16.93 -7.77 75.33
CA ALA A 9 -17.43 -8.30 74.06
C ALA A 9 -16.42 -8.12 72.92
N LEU A 10 -16.48 -9.06 71.99
CA LEU A 10 -15.71 -9.23 70.77
C LEU A 10 -15.57 -7.95 69.94
N LEU A 11 -14.36 -7.69 69.45
CA LEU A 11 -14.11 -6.78 68.34
C LEU A 11 -14.26 -7.55 67.03
N ALA A 12 -15.42 -7.45 66.40
CA ALA A 12 -15.63 -7.83 65.00
C ALA A 12 -15.80 -6.53 64.20
N LEU A 13 -14.78 -6.13 63.42
CA LEU A 13 -14.92 -5.01 62.49
C LEU A 13 -14.24 -5.33 61.14
N GLY A 14 -15.11 -5.72 60.21
CA GLY A 14 -15.07 -5.51 58.76
C GLY A 14 -13.74 -5.56 58.01
N LEU A 15 -13.47 -6.67 57.33
CA LEU A 15 -12.76 -6.62 56.05
C LEU A 15 -13.62 -5.81 55.07
N LEU A 16 -13.20 -4.57 54.78
CA LEU A 16 -13.65 -3.85 53.60
C LEU A 16 -13.16 -4.61 52.36
N TRP A 17 -14.05 -5.36 51.74
CA TRP A 17 -13.87 -5.80 50.36
C TRP A 17 -13.98 -4.57 49.47
N THR A 18 -12.85 -4.00 49.07
CA THR A 18 -12.81 -3.09 47.91
C THR A 18 -13.11 -3.93 46.68
N GLN A 19 -14.38 -3.96 46.26
CA GLN A 19 -14.70 -4.39 44.90
C GLN A 19 -14.05 -3.37 43.96
N GLY A 20 -12.92 -3.75 43.37
CA GLY A 20 -12.36 -2.99 42.27
C GLY A 20 -13.41 -2.95 41.17
N THR A 21 -13.92 -1.76 40.87
CA THR A 21 -14.74 -1.53 39.70
C THR A 21 -13.88 -1.87 38.49
N ALA A 22 -14.15 -2.99 37.83
CA ALA A 22 -13.60 -3.28 36.52
C ALA A 22 -13.95 -2.09 35.62
N ASN A 23 -12.95 -1.41 35.06
CA ASN A 23 -13.18 -0.40 34.04
C ASN A 23 -13.84 -1.08 32.85
N ALA A 24 -15.04 -0.64 32.47
CA ALA A 24 -15.76 -1.20 31.33
C ALA A 24 -14.92 -1.13 30.05
N GLY A 25 -15.01 -2.17 29.23
CA GLY A 25 -14.40 -2.25 27.91
C GLY A 25 -14.75 -1.02 27.09
N SER A 26 -13.74 -0.42 26.47
CA SER A 26 -13.88 0.83 25.72
C SER A 26 -13.70 0.57 24.23
N VAL A 27 -14.63 1.07 23.42
CA VAL A 27 -14.55 0.97 21.95
C VAL A 27 -13.58 2.05 21.45
N LYS A 28 -12.57 1.66 20.66
CA LYS A 28 -11.62 2.62 20.09
C LYS A 28 -12.29 3.43 18.99
N THR A 29 -12.17 4.75 19.08
CA THR A 29 -12.64 5.71 18.09
C THR A 29 -11.46 6.43 17.47
N TYR A 30 -11.58 6.73 16.19
CA TYR A 30 -10.55 7.39 15.40
C TYR A 30 -11.12 8.72 14.92
N SER A 31 -10.59 9.85 15.40
CA SER A 31 -11.14 11.17 15.05
C SER A 31 -10.91 11.52 13.58
N ASN A 32 -9.74 11.17 13.03
CA ASN A 32 -9.34 11.37 11.63
C ASN A 32 -8.60 10.12 11.13
N PRO A 33 -9.30 9.00 10.89
CA PRO A 33 -8.66 7.77 10.48
C PRO A 33 -8.11 7.90 9.06
N VAL A 34 -6.96 7.27 8.84
CA VAL A 34 -6.52 6.90 7.50
C VAL A 34 -7.34 5.70 7.04
N ALA A 35 -7.99 5.81 5.88
CA ALA A 35 -8.77 4.73 5.29
C ALA A 35 -7.98 4.06 4.15
N VAL A 36 -7.65 2.78 4.32
CA VAL A 36 -6.89 1.99 3.35
C VAL A 36 -7.74 0.84 2.82
N GLN A 37 -8.06 0.85 1.53
CA GLN A 37 -8.78 -0.26 0.89
C GLN A 37 -7.83 -1.46 0.74
N LEU A 38 -8.12 -2.56 1.44
CA LEU A 38 -7.32 -3.78 1.41
C LEU A 38 -7.71 -4.68 0.24
N VAL A 39 -9.02 -4.80 -0.01
CA VAL A 39 -9.56 -5.61 -1.10
C VAL A 39 -10.97 -5.14 -1.49
N ASP A 40 -11.35 -5.43 -2.74
CA ASP A 40 -12.68 -5.20 -3.32
C ASP A 40 -13.06 -6.44 -4.15
N ILE A 41 -13.69 -7.41 -3.49
CA ILE A 41 -14.06 -8.73 -4.05
C ILE A 41 -15.44 -9.18 -3.54
N PRO A 42 -16.10 -10.17 -4.18
CA PRO A 42 -17.42 -10.63 -3.76
C PRO A 42 -17.47 -11.27 -2.36
N THR A 43 -16.41 -12.00 -1.99
CA THR A 43 -16.32 -12.75 -0.73
C THR A 43 -14.92 -12.61 -0.14
N SER A 44 -14.83 -12.34 1.17
CA SER A 44 -13.57 -12.25 1.91
C SER A 44 -13.68 -12.97 3.27
N SER A 45 -12.56 -13.46 3.79
CA SER A 45 -12.48 -14.08 5.11
C SER A 45 -11.55 -13.26 6.01
N LEU A 46 -12.00 -12.95 7.22
CA LEU A 46 -11.27 -12.15 8.19
C LEU A 46 -11.16 -12.91 9.51
N LYS A 47 -9.96 -12.99 10.08
CA LYS A 47 -9.73 -13.58 11.41
C LYS A 47 -9.55 -12.49 12.44
N LEU A 48 -10.44 -12.42 13.42
CA LEU A 48 -10.42 -11.45 14.51
C LEU A 48 -9.52 -11.99 15.63
N GLN A 49 -8.44 -11.27 15.93
CA GLN A 49 -7.53 -11.56 17.04
C GLN A 49 -7.69 -10.49 18.11
N GLY A 50 -8.84 -10.49 18.78
CA GLY A 50 -9.22 -9.49 19.78
C GLY A 50 -10.74 -9.48 19.95
N VAL A 51 -11.23 -8.76 20.96
CA VAL A 51 -12.66 -8.48 21.06
C VAL A 51 -12.99 -7.30 20.14
N TYR A 52 -14.01 -7.47 19.32
CA TYR A 52 -14.46 -6.44 18.38
C TYR A 52 -15.96 -6.13 18.57
N GLU A 53 -16.31 -4.85 18.53
CA GLU A 53 -17.70 -4.42 18.37
C GLU A 53 -18.04 -4.42 16.88
N LEU A 54 -18.95 -5.30 16.47
CA LEU A 54 -19.62 -5.26 15.19
C LEU A 54 -20.80 -4.29 15.26
N THR A 55 -20.73 -3.20 14.50
CA THR A 55 -21.84 -2.26 14.31
C THR A 55 -22.46 -2.47 12.93
N ASN A 56 -23.76 -2.74 12.90
CA ASN A 56 -24.55 -2.72 11.68
C ASN A 56 -24.86 -1.27 11.29
N LYS A 57 -24.34 -0.81 10.14
CA LYS A 57 -24.45 0.61 9.75
C LYS A 57 -25.86 1.01 9.30
N ALA A 58 -26.75 0.05 9.05
CA ALA A 58 -28.12 0.34 8.62
C ALA A 58 -29.06 0.65 9.80
N ASN A 59 -28.80 0.10 10.98
CA ASN A 59 -29.69 0.20 12.14
C ASN A 59 -28.98 0.47 13.47
N ASN A 60 -27.66 0.68 13.46
CA ASN A 60 -26.80 0.88 14.62
C ASN A 60 -26.83 -0.26 15.66
N GLN A 61 -27.30 -1.45 15.29
CA GLN A 61 -27.23 -2.61 16.17
C GLN A 61 -25.77 -2.99 16.43
N LYS A 62 -25.44 -3.19 17.71
CA LYS A 62 -24.10 -3.50 18.19
C LYS A 62 -24.03 -4.90 18.80
N THR A 63 -22.95 -5.59 18.48
CA THR A 63 -22.66 -6.94 18.95
C THR A 63 -21.17 -7.05 19.27
N LEU A 64 -20.80 -7.61 20.43
CA LEU A 64 -19.39 -7.97 20.68
C LEU A 64 -19.12 -9.36 20.10
N LEU A 65 -18.05 -9.47 19.34
CA LEU A 65 -17.58 -10.72 18.77
C LEU A 65 -16.41 -11.29 19.56
N LEU A 66 -16.38 -12.62 19.66
CA LEU A 66 -15.31 -13.35 20.34
C LEU A 66 -13.93 -13.11 19.71
N PRO A 67 -12.85 -13.15 20.50
CA PRO A 67 -11.51 -13.25 19.95
C PRO A 67 -11.28 -14.61 19.30
N ASN A 68 -10.31 -14.66 18.39
CA ASN A 68 -9.96 -15.83 17.56
C ASN A 68 -11.09 -16.32 16.64
N LEU A 69 -12.10 -15.48 16.40
CA LEU A 69 -13.22 -15.77 15.51
C LEU A 69 -12.83 -15.51 14.05
N THR A 70 -13.10 -16.47 13.17
CA THR A 70 -13.06 -16.25 11.73
C THR A 70 -14.46 -15.91 11.24
N ILE A 71 -14.59 -14.79 10.52
CA ILE A 71 -15.82 -14.39 9.86
C ILE A 71 -15.66 -14.46 8.34
N THR A 72 -16.75 -14.80 7.65
CA THR A 72 -16.84 -14.73 6.18
C THR A 72 -17.76 -13.58 5.81
N VAL A 73 -17.25 -12.65 5.01
CA VAL A 73 -17.98 -11.46 4.54
C VAL A 73 -18.31 -11.65 3.07
N THR A 74 -19.60 -11.70 2.74
CA THR A 74 -20.08 -11.99 1.39
C THR A 74 -21.04 -10.91 0.92
N ARG A 75 -20.93 -10.53 -0.35
CA ARG A 75 -21.90 -9.68 -1.03
C ARG A 75 -23.03 -10.54 -1.62
N SER A 76 -24.28 -10.27 -1.24
CA SER A 76 -25.47 -10.91 -1.83
C SER A 76 -26.60 -9.89 -2.05
N GLY A 77 -27.12 -9.79 -3.27
CA GLY A 77 -28.16 -8.82 -3.63
C GLY A 77 -27.70 -7.37 -3.44
N SER A 78 -28.33 -6.61 -2.54
CA SER A 78 -27.91 -5.26 -2.09
C SER A 78 -27.17 -5.27 -0.74
N ASN A 79 -27.12 -6.40 -0.05
CA ASN A 79 -26.59 -6.49 1.30
C ASN A 79 -25.16 -7.02 1.36
N VAL A 80 -24.42 -6.57 2.38
CA VAL A 80 -23.26 -7.27 2.93
C VAL A 80 -23.77 -8.24 3.99
N ASN A 81 -23.30 -9.48 3.95
CA ASN A 81 -23.58 -10.49 4.96
C ASN A 81 -22.29 -10.91 5.65
N ILE A 82 -22.37 -11.13 6.96
CA ILE A 82 -21.29 -11.68 7.76
C ILE A 82 -21.78 -13.01 8.32
N ASP A 83 -21.06 -14.09 8.02
CA ASP A 83 -21.19 -15.39 8.67
C ASP A 83 -20.08 -15.53 9.70
N ALA A 84 -20.47 -15.68 10.97
CA ALA A 84 -19.61 -15.88 12.12
C ALA A 84 -19.75 -17.32 12.69
N GLY A 85 -20.14 -18.28 11.86
CA GLY A 85 -20.36 -19.68 12.19
C GLY A 85 -21.73 -19.91 12.82
N SER A 86 -21.89 -19.59 14.11
CA SER A 86 -23.15 -19.77 14.83
C SER A 86 -24.07 -18.56 14.81
N ALA A 87 -23.68 -17.50 14.11
CA ALA A 87 -24.43 -16.26 13.99
C ALA A 87 -24.21 -15.68 12.59
N SER A 88 -25.26 -15.05 12.05
CA SER A 88 -25.21 -14.37 10.77
C SER A 88 -25.79 -12.97 10.88
N PHE A 89 -25.17 -12.03 10.20
CA PHE A 89 -25.57 -10.62 10.20
C PHE A 89 -25.78 -10.16 8.76
N SER A 90 -26.79 -9.32 8.52
CA SER A 90 -27.05 -8.72 7.20
C SER A 90 -27.23 -7.21 7.30
N SER A 91 -26.65 -6.46 6.36
CA SER A 91 -26.81 -5.01 6.28
C SER A 91 -26.76 -4.49 4.85
N GLY A 92 -27.73 -3.66 4.48
CA GLY A 92 -27.73 -2.92 3.22
C GLY A 92 -26.73 -1.76 3.18
N SER A 93 -26.25 -1.28 4.35
CA SER A 93 -25.27 -0.20 4.46
C SER A 93 -23.87 -0.70 4.89
N GLY A 94 -23.72 -2.01 5.04
CA GLY A 94 -22.48 -2.64 5.48
C GLY A 94 -22.27 -2.61 7.00
N PHE A 95 -21.05 -2.89 7.41
CA PHE A 95 -20.67 -3.04 8.82
C PHE A 95 -19.41 -2.27 9.17
N GLU A 96 -19.24 -2.02 10.46
CA GLU A 96 -18.00 -1.56 11.06
C GLU A 96 -17.58 -2.49 12.19
N LEU A 97 -16.33 -2.95 12.17
CA LEU A 97 -15.69 -3.72 13.25
C LEU A 97 -14.74 -2.80 14.00
N LYS A 98 -15.07 -2.44 15.23
CA LYS A 98 -14.24 -1.57 16.09
C LYS A 98 -13.53 -2.37 17.15
N GLU A 99 -12.26 -2.08 17.36
CA GLU A 99 -11.49 -2.67 18.44
C GLU A 99 -12.09 -2.30 19.80
N VAL A 100 -12.16 -3.26 20.71
CA VAL A 100 -12.51 -3.02 22.11
C VAL A 100 -11.29 -3.27 22.98
N TYR A 101 -10.86 -2.26 23.73
CA TYR A 101 -9.72 -2.33 24.62
C TYR A 101 -10.17 -2.32 26.09
N ASN A 102 -9.25 -2.66 27.00
CA ASN A 102 -9.48 -2.77 28.44
C ASN A 102 -10.49 -3.82 28.91
N VAL A 103 -10.94 -4.74 28.04
CA VAL A 103 -11.76 -5.89 28.46
C VAL A 103 -10.85 -6.87 29.21
N ALA A 104 -10.92 -6.93 30.54
CA ALA A 104 -10.08 -7.83 31.34
C ALA A 104 -10.56 -9.29 31.25
N GLN A 105 -11.88 -9.49 31.29
CA GLN A 105 -12.53 -10.78 31.19
C GLN A 105 -13.77 -10.67 30.32
N TYR A 106 -14.04 -11.71 29.54
CA TYR A 106 -15.20 -11.79 28.68
C TYR A 106 -15.85 -13.17 28.80
N THR A 107 -17.11 -13.26 28.39
CA THR A 107 -17.87 -14.50 28.44
C THR A 107 -17.89 -15.21 27.10
N ARG A 108 -17.83 -16.54 27.13
CA ARG A 108 -18.05 -17.40 25.96
C ARG A 108 -19.21 -18.34 26.21
N PHE A 109 -20.15 -18.39 25.28
CA PHE A 109 -21.37 -19.16 25.43
C PHE A 109 -21.29 -20.52 24.72
N THR A 110 -21.77 -21.57 25.35
CA THR A 110 -21.83 -22.93 24.76
C THR A 110 -23.09 -23.16 23.93
N SER A 111 -24.13 -22.38 24.21
CA SER A 111 -25.43 -22.35 23.53
C SER A 111 -25.93 -20.92 23.39
N THR A 112 -27.00 -20.74 22.62
CA THR A 112 -27.80 -19.52 22.73
C THR A 112 -28.17 -19.31 24.20
N THR A 113 -27.95 -18.10 24.71
CA THR A 113 -28.04 -17.77 26.14
C THR A 113 -28.84 -16.50 26.34
N ASP A 114 -29.87 -16.57 27.18
CA ASP A 114 -30.68 -15.41 27.54
C ASP A 114 -29.98 -14.55 28.59
N LEU A 115 -29.79 -13.28 28.28
CA LEU A 115 -29.43 -12.23 29.22
C LEU A 115 -30.69 -11.79 29.97
N ARG A 116 -30.74 -12.04 31.27
CA ARG A 116 -31.94 -11.79 32.10
C ARG A 116 -31.77 -10.59 33.01
N SER A 117 -32.88 -10.02 33.48
CA SER A 117 -32.87 -8.89 34.41
C SER A 117 -32.40 -9.25 35.83
N GLY A 118 -32.35 -10.55 36.18
CA GLY A 118 -31.88 -11.05 37.47
C GLY A 118 -31.30 -12.47 37.37
N ALA A 119 -30.66 -12.92 38.45
CA ALA A 119 -29.88 -14.17 38.53
C ALA A 119 -30.73 -15.45 38.80
N THR A 120 -31.88 -15.56 38.13
CA THR A 120 -32.69 -16.79 38.06
C THR A 120 -33.39 -16.86 36.70
N SER A 121 -33.83 -18.05 36.29
CA SER A 121 -34.60 -18.27 35.05
C SER A 121 -35.95 -17.56 35.01
N ASP A 122 -36.46 -17.13 36.16
CA ASP A 122 -37.80 -16.56 36.32
C ASP A 122 -37.83 -15.06 35.95
N TYR A 123 -36.66 -14.42 35.89
CA TYR A 123 -36.53 -13.03 35.47
C TYR A 123 -36.70 -12.87 33.95
N ALA A 124 -37.24 -11.71 33.55
CA ALA A 124 -37.47 -11.36 32.16
C ALA A 124 -36.18 -11.38 31.32
N VAL A 125 -36.29 -11.90 30.09
CA VAL A 125 -35.22 -11.86 29.09
C VAL A 125 -35.10 -10.44 28.54
N LYS A 126 -33.91 -9.86 28.63
CA LYS A 126 -33.57 -8.55 28.05
C LYS A 126 -33.02 -8.69 26.63
N LYS A 127 -32.22 -9.72 26.39
CA LYS A 127 -31.54 -10.00 25.12
C LYS A 127 -31.20 -11.48 25.05
N THR A 128 -31.09 -12.03 23.86
CA THR A 128 -30.62 -13.40 23.64
C THR A 128 -29.30 -13.33 22.87
N LEU A 129 -28.26 -13.98 23.39
CA LEU A 129 -26.89 -13.97 22.86
C LEU A 129 -26.60 -15.31 22.16
N THR A 130 -25.94 -15.25 21.01
CA THR A 130 -25.52 -16.43 20.23
C THR A 130 -24.13 -16.93 20.65
N LYS A 131 -23.70 -18.11 20.16
CA LYS A 131 -22.39 -18.67 20.52
C LYS A 131 -21.18 -17.90 19.95
N ALA A 132 -21.38 -17.08 18.92
CA ALA A 132 -20.33 -16.25 18.32
C ALA A 132 -20.15 -14.91 19.03
N GLU A 133 -21.14 -14.54 19.85
CA GLU A 133 -21.15 -13.31 20.62
C GLU A 133 -20.43 -13.48 21.95
N THR A 134 -19.98 -12.36 22.49
CA THR A 134 -19.39 -12.27 23.82
C THR A 134 -20.02 -11.11 24.60
N ALA A 135 -19.78 -11.08 25.90
CA ALA A 135 -20.13 -9.97 26.77
C ALA A 135 -18.98 -9.74 27.74
N GLU A 136 -18.82 -8.52 28.22
CA GLU A 136 -17.85 -8.21 29.26
C GLU A 136 -18.33 -8.82 30.58
N TYR A 137 -17.44 -9.53 31.27
CA TYR A 137 -17.74 -10.08 32.59
C TYR A 137 -17.55 -9.01 33.68
N VAL A 138 -18.54 -8.87 34.56
CA VAL A 138 -18.50 -7.91 35.68
C VAL A 138 -18.26 -8.63 37.01
N ASN A 139 -19.16 -9.53 37.40
CA ASN A 139 -19.08 -10.27 38.65
C ASN A 139 -19.96 -11.54 38.61
N SER A 140 -19.98 -12.29 39.71
CA SER A 140 -20.78 -13.51 39.87
C SER A 140 -21.67 -13.47 41.11
N PHE A 141 -22.80 -14.17 41.06
CA PHE A 141 -23.73 -14.35 42.18
C PHE A 141 -24.21 -15.81 42.24
N VAL A 142 -24.36 -16.35 43.46
CA VAL A 142 -24.97 -17.66 43.69
C VAL A 142 -26.37 -17.43 44.27
N ASN A 143 -27.40 -17.90 43.58
CA ASN A 143 -28.77 -17.70 44.00
C ASN A 143 -29.21 -18.69 45.10
N SER A 144 -30.45 -18.54 45.60
CA SER A 144 -31.00 -19.40 46.65
C SER A 144 -31.17 -20.88 46.25
N LYS A 145 -31.14 -21.18 44.94
CA LYS A 145 -31.16 -22.55 44.40
C LYS A 145 -29.74 -23.15 44.28
N GLY A 146 -28.69 -22.42 44.68
CA GLY A 146 -27.30 -22.85 44.57
C GLY A 146 -26.71 -22.70 43.16
N GLU A 147 -27.40 -22.03 42.25
CA GLU A 147 -26.95 -21.83 40.87
C GLU A 147 -26.05 -20.60 40.78
N THR A 148 -24.93 -20.73 40.06
CA THR A 148 -24.04 -19.59 39.78
C THR A 148 -24.49 -18.85 38.53
N TRP A 149 -24.53 -17.53 38.61
CA TRP A 149 -24.88 -16.61 37.52
C TRP A 149 -23.79 -15.54 37.39
N TYR A 150 -23.55 -15.09 36.17
CA TYR A 150 -22.59 -14.04 35.86
C TYR A 150 -23.32 -12.76 35.43
N ASN A 151 -22.93 -11.65 36.04
CA ASN A 151 -23.34 -10.33 35.58
C ASN A 151 -22.43 -9.91 34.42
N VAL A 152 -23.05 -9.48 33.32
CA VAL A 152 -22.34 -9.13 32.08
C VAL A 152 -22.88 -7.85 31.46
N VAL A 153 -22.05 -7.20 30.65
CA VAL A 153 -22.40 -6.02 29.84
C VAL A 153 -22.20 -6.32 28.36
N THR A 154 -23.22 -6.04 27.54
CA THR A 154 -23.16 -6.22 26.08
C THR A 154 -22.71 -4.95 25.36
N ALA A 155 -22.39 -5.04 24.06
CA ALA A 155 -21.89 -3.91 23.24
C ALA A 155 -22.76 -2.64 23.29
N ASP A 156 -24.08 -2.80 23.43
CA ASP A 156 -25.05 -1.72 23.51
C ASP A 156 -25.20 -1.13 24.93
N GLY A 157 -24.39 -1.59 25.90
CA GLY A 157 -24.44 -1.18 27.30
C GLY A 157 -25.48 -1.93 28.14
N THR A 158 -26.24 -2.87 27.57
CA THR A 158 -27.22 -3.64 28.33
C THR A 158 -26.53 -4.51 29.38
N THR A 159 -26.89 -4.30 30.65
CA THR A 159 -26.43 -5.13 31.76
C THR A 159 -27.48 -6.16 32.13
N GLY A 160 -27.05 -7.39 32.43
CA GLY A 160 -27.92 -8.46 32.89
C GLY A 160 -27.16 -9.68 33.40
N TRP A 161 -27.90 -10.76 33.63
CA TRP A 161 -27.39 -12.00 34.20
C TRP A 161 -27.52 -13.16 33.23
N VAL A 162 -26.45 -13.96 33.11
CA VAL A 162 -26.39 -15.19 32.32
C VAL A 162 -26.01 -16.37 33.23
N PRO A 163 -26.56 -17.58 33.00
CA PRO A 163 -26.26 -18.73 33.85
C PRO A 163 -24.84 -19.26 33.58
N ALA A 164 -24.12 -19.61 34.64
CA ALA A 164 -22.79 -20.22 34.53
C ALA A 164 -22.83 -21.59 33.85
N ALA A 165 -23.98 -22.29 33.87
CA ALA A 165 -24.16 -23.59 33.24
C ALA A 165 -23.95 -23.58 31.71
N SER A 166 -24.17 -22.43 31.04
CA SER A 166 -23.96 -22.26 29.59
C SER A 166 -22.89 -21.23 29.25
N THR A 167 -22.15 -20.74 30.25
CA THR A 167 -21.25 -19.59 30.11
C THR A 167 -19.89 -19.89 30.73
N PHE A 168 -18.83 -19.69 29.95
CA PHE A 168 -17.45 -19.66 30.44
C PHE A 168 -16.99 -18.21 30.59
N VAL A 169 -16.13 -17.95 31.57
CA VAL A 169 -15.45 -16.66 31.74
C VAL A 169 -13.98 -16.85 31.41
N ASP A 170 -13.53 -16.19 30.35
CA ASP A 170 -12.15 -16.24 29.87
C ASP A 170 -11.43 -14.93 30.21
N LYS A 171 -10.13 -15.02 30.51
CA LYS A 171 -9.27 -13.84 30.66
C LYS A 171 -8.84 -13.34 29.28
N ASN A 172 -8.91 -12.04 29.05
CA ASN A 172 -8.37 -11.46 27.85
C ASN A 172 -6.84 -11.30 27.97
N SER A 173 -6.10 -12.06 27.17
CA SER A 173 -4.63 -12.02 27.14
C SER A 173 -4.10 -11.30 25.89
N ILE A 174 -4.98 -10.73 25.05
CA ILE A 174 -4.60 -10.08 23.80
C ILE A 174 -4.21 -8.63 24.09
N SER A 175 -2.92 -8.32 23.93
CA SER A 175 -2.39 -6.97 24.16
C SER A 175 -2.70 -6.00 23.01
N VAL A 176 -2.79 -6.51 21.78
CA VAL A 176 -3.05 -5.74 20.57
C VAL A 176 -4.12 -6.45 19.74
N PRO A 177 -5.34 -5.92 19.67
CA PRO A 177 -6.35 -6.41 18.75
C PRO A 177 -5.89 -6.29 17.30
N THR A 178 -6.01 -7.36 16.52
CA THR A 178 -5.79 -7.30 15.07
C THR A 178 -6.85 -8.05 14.28
N VAL A 179 -7.04 -7.65 13.02
CA VAL A 179 -7.80 -8.40 12.03
C VAL A 179 -6.83 -8.93 10.99
N SER A 180 -6.82 -10.24 10.75
CA SER A 180 -6.02 -10.85 9.70
C SER A 180 -6.80 -11.01 8.40
N TYR A 181 -6.18 -10.65 7.29
CA TYR A 181 -6.65 -10.89 5.93
C TYR A 181 -5.47 -11.40 5.08
N GLY A 182 -5.63 -12.59 4.50
CA GLY A 182 -4.52 -13.30 3.86
C GLY A 182 -3.40 -13.61 4.89
N SER A 183 -2.15 -13.31 4.52
CA SER A 183 -0.98 -13.48 5.41
C SER A 183 -0.73 -12.30 6.35
N ASN A 184 -1.49 -11.21 6.23
CA ASN A 184 -1.22 -9.96 6.93
C ASN A 184 -2.24 -9.74 8.06
N ALA A 185 -1.75 -9.25 9.19
CA ALA A 185 -2.55 -8.74 10.29
C ALA A 185 -2.58 -7.20 10.24
N TYR A 186 -3.69 -6.62 10.65
CA TYR A 186 -3.92 -5.18 10.63
C TYR A 186 -4.44 -4.74 12.00
N ARG A 187 -3.86 -3.67 12.57
CA ARG A 187 -4.47 -2.92 13.67
C ARG A 187 -5.59 -2.04 13.10
N GLY A 188 -6.37 -1.40 13.95
CA GLY A 188 -7.43 -0.51 13.48
C GLY A 188 -8.81 -1.18 13.46
N SER A 189 -9.79 -0.37 13.09
CA SER A 189 -11.13 -0.85 12.75
C SER A 189 -11.19 -1.30 11.28
N MET A 190 -12.22 -2.07 10.96
CA MET A 190 -12.53 -2.46 9.59
C MET A 190 -13.92 -1.95 9.20
N SER A 191 -14.00 -1.27 8.06
CA SER A 191 -15.27 -0.98 7.38
C SER A 191 -15.51 -2.01 6.28
N LEU A 192 -16.69 -2.61 6.28
CA LEU A 192 -17.13 -3.62 5.32
C LEU A 192 -18.28 -3.04 4.51
N LEU A 193 -17.96 -2.42 3.38
CA LEU A 193 -18.92 -1.57 2.64
C LEU A 193 -19.35 -2.21 1.33
N PRO A 194 -20.66 -2.19 1.00
CA PRO A 194 -21.13 -2.65 -0.30
C PRO A 194 -20.62 -1.74 -1.42
N LYS A 195 -20.22 -2.33 -2.55
CA LYS A 195 -19.92 -1.62 -3.80
C LYS A 195 -20.99 -1.88 -4.85
N THR A 196 -21.18 -0.93 -5.75
CA THR A 196 -22.09 -1.03 -6.90
C THR A 196 -21.69 -2.13 -7.89
N SER A 197 -20.42 -2.52 -7.88
CA SER A 197 -19.86 -3.64 -8.67
C SER A 197 -20.36 -5.02 -8.25
N GLY A 198 -21.11 -5.15 -7.16
CA GLY A 198 -21.48 -6.44 -6.59
C GLY A 198 -20.38 -7.06 -5.71
N ASN A 199 -19.38 -6.27 -5.32
CA ASN A 199 -18.34 -6.63 -4.36
C ASN A 199 -18.59 -6.04 -2.96
N VAL A 200 -17.79 -6.48 -2.00
CA VAL A 200 -17.59 -5.83 -0.71
C VAL A 200 -16.18 -5.23 -0.66
N ALA A 201 -16.08 -3.97 -0.27
CA ALA A 201 -14.80 -3.33 0.03
C ALA A 201 -14.47 -3.52 1.50
N VAL A 202 -13.29 -4.10 1.75
CA VAL A 202 -12.70 -4.20 3.09
C VAL A 202 -11.73 -3.04 3.24
N ILE A 203 -12.05 -2.12 4.15
CA ILE A 203 -11.29 -0.89 4.37
C ILE A 203 -10.77 -0.90 5.80
N ASN A 204 -9.46 -0.85 5.95
CA ASN A 204 -8.80 -0.70 7.24
C ASN A 204 -8.74 0.78 7.63
N ASN A 205 -9.25 1.11 8.82
CA ASN A 205 -9.27 2.47 9.36
C ASN A 205 -8.43 2.51 10.64
N LEU A 206 -7.43 3.38 10.68
CA LEU A 206 -6.48 3.47 11.78
C LEU A 206 -5.88 4.87 11.90
N GLU A 207 -5.20 5.14 13.01
CA GLU A 207 -4.45 6.39 13.19
C GLU A 207 -3.31 6.47 12.17
N LEU A 208 -3.02 7.70 11.73
CA LEU A 208 -1.97 7.97 10.76
C LEU A 208 -0.60 7.42 11.18
N GLU A 209 -0.25 7.51 12.45
CA GLU A 209 1.03 6.98 12.94
C GLU A 209 1.08 5.44 12.91
N ASP A 210 -0.02 4.76 13.23
CA ASP A 210 -0.10 3.29 13.14
C ASP A 210 -0.06 2.82 11.67
N TYR A 211 -0.69 3.56 10.76
CA TYR A 211 -0.58 3.31 9.32
C TYR A 211 0.88 3.35 8.86
N LEU A 212 1.64 4.36 9.28
CA LEU A 212 3.03 4.53 8.85
C LEU A 212 3.96 3.42 9.35
N LYS A 213 3.69 2.80 10.50
CA LYS A 213 4.45 1.64 10.99
C LYS A 213 4.35 0.45 10.04
N GLY A 214 3.24 0.31 9.31
CA GLY A 214 3.06 -0.69 8.25
C GLY A 214 3.50 -0.25 6.85
N VAL A 215 3.88 1.02 6.64
CA VAL A 215 4.36 1.56 5.35
C VAL A 215 5.88 1.65 5.31
N VAL A 216 6.48 2.36 6.26
CA VAL A 216 7.93 2.67 6.25
C VAL A 216 8.82 1.43 6.05
N PRO A 217 8.64 0.30 6.77
CA PRO A 217 9.48 -0.89 6.58
C PRO A 217 9.29 -1.60 5.23
N ASN A 218 8.20 -1.31 4.51
CA ASN A 218 7.94 -1.87 3.18
C ASN A 218 8.46 -0.97 2.05
N GLU A 219 8.68 0.30 2.33
CA GLU A 219 9.26 1.26 1.38
C GLU A 219 10.79 1.35 1.54
N MET A 220 11.28 1.27 2.77
CA MET A 220 12.69 1.40 3.10
C MET A 220 13.13 0.28 4.05
N PRO A 221 14.24 -0.43 3.79
CA PRO A 221 14.73 -1.46 4.69
C PRO A 221 14.96 -0.90 6.11
N ALA A 222 14.36 -1.54 7.12
CA ALA A 222 14.45 -1.07 8.51
C ALA A 222 15.89 -1.10 9.10
N SER A 223 16.83 -1.76 8.40
CA SER A 223 18.27 -1.74 8.73
C SER A 223 19.00 -0.49 8.26
N TRP A 224 18.38 0.35 7.42
CA TRP A 224 19.00 1.58 6.95
C TRP A 224 19.09 2.64 8.05
N HIS A 225 19.91 3.66 7.78
CA HIS A 225 20.19 4.73 8.73
C HIS A 225 18.90 5.37 9.27
N LYS A 226 18.84 5.57 10.59
CA LYS A 226 17.62 6.04 11.27
C LYS A 226 17.10 7.38 10.73
N GLU A 227 17.99 8.31 10.41
CA GLU A 227 17.60 9.61 9.82
C GLU A 227 16.97 9.46 8.43
N ALA A 228 17.35 8.45 7.64
CA ALA A 228 16.68 8.14 6.37
C ALA A 228 15.28 7.55 6.61
N LEU A 229 15.12 6.66 7.60
CA LEU A 229 13.82 6.13 8.00
C LEU A 229 12.88 7.25 8.51
N LYS A 230 13.42 8.23 9.25
CA LYS A 230 12.67 9.41 9.68
C LYS A 230 12.25 10.29 8.50
N ALA A 231 13.14 10.53 7.53
CA ALA A 231 12.80 11.25 6.31
C ALA A 231 11.68 10.54 5.54
N GLN A 232 11.77 9.21 5.39
CA GLN A 232 10.73 8.38 4.80
C GLN A 232 9.40 8.48 5.57
N ALA A 233 9.43 8.49 6.90
CA ALA A 233 8.23 8.65 7.72
C ALA A 233 7.56 10.02 7.48
N ILE A 234 8.32 11.12 7.46
CA ILE A 234 7.81 12.48 7.20
C ILE A 234 7.17 12.57 5.81
N VAL A 235 7.85 12.04 4.79
CA VAL A 235 7.36 12.03 3.40
C VAL A 235 6.09 11.17 3.30
N ALA A 236 6.12 9.93 3.81
CA ALA A 236 4.95 9.06 3.77
C ALA A 236 3.75 9.63 4.54
N ARG A 237 3.99 10.29 5.68
CA ARG A 237 2.95 10.98 6.46
C ARG A 237 2.29 12.10 5.66
N SER A 238 3.10 12.88 4.95
CA SER A 238 2.64 14.01 4.13
C SER A 238 1.84 13.53 2.93
N TYR A 239 2.27 12.44 2.28
CA TYR A 239 1.51 11.77 1.23
C TYR A 239 0.11 11.36 1.73
N ALA A 240 0.05 10.63 2.85
CA ALA A 240 -1.20 10.15 3.42
C ALA A 240 -2.12 11.29 3.88
N ALA A 241 -1.57 12.35 4.47
CA ALA A 241 -2.33 13.52 4.92
C ALA A 241 -2.91 14.35 3.75
N ASN A 242 -2.29 14.32 2.57
CA ASN A 242 -2.78 15.01 1.38
C ASN A 242 -3.72 14.13 0.52
N SER A 243 -3.78 12.82 0.79
CA SER A 243 -4.54 11.85 -0.03
C SER A 243 -5.94 11.58 0.53
N MET A 244 -6.97 11.61 -0.31
CA MET A 244 -8.37 11.35 0.10
C MET A 244 -8.73 9.85 0.15
N SER A 245 -7.93 8.95 -0.45
CA SER A 245 -8.18 7.50 -0.43
C SER A 245 -6.90 6.72 -0.75
N LEU A 246 -6.45 5.86 0.15
CA LEU A 246 -5.23 5.06 -0.02
C LEU A 246 -5.57 3.61 -0.38
N LYS A 247 -4.76 3.02 -1.25
CA LYS A 247 -4.74 1.57 -1.52
C LYS A 247 -3.50 0.95 -0.90
N ASN A 248 -3.55 -0.33 -0.57
CA ASN A 248 -2.42 -1.07 0.01
C ASN A 248 -1.35 -1.50 -1.02
N THR A 249 -1.47 -1.08 -2.27
CA THR A 249 -0.56 -1.42 -3.38
C THR A 249 0.32 -0.23 -3.76
N THR A 250 1.24 -0.44 -4.70
CA THR A 250 2.10 0.60 -5.30
C THR A 250 1.34 1.72 -6.00
N SER A 251 0.01 1.63 -6.13
CA SER A 251 -0.83 2.75 -6.58
C SER A 251 -0.96 3.87 -5.54
N SER A 252 -0.62 3.59 -4.28
CA SER A 252 -0.43 4.60 -3.23
C SER A 252 0.91 4.36 -2.53
N GLN A 253 0.92 3.57 -1.45
CA GLN A 253 2.12 3.16 -0.72
C GLN A 253 1.96 1.69 -0.33
N VAL A 254 3.07 0.96 -0.26
CA VAL A 254 3.04 -0.46 0.10
C VAL A 254 2.73 -0.60 1.59
N TYR A 255 1.46 -0.85 1.92
CA TYR A 255 0.98 -1.05 3.29
C TYR A 255 0.70 -2.52 3.56
N LYS A 256 1.50 -3.17 4.41
CA LYS A 256 1.30 -4.59 4.80
C LYS A 256 0.79 -4.77 6.23
N GLY A 257 0.36 -3.69 6.87
CA GLY A 257 -0.22 -3.72 8.21
C GLY A 257 0.78 -4.12 9.30
N TYR A 258 0.22 -4.60 10.40
CA TYR A 258 0.90 -4.93 11.66
C TYR A 258 2.01 -5.96 11.49
N THR A 259 1.80 -6.97 10.64
CA THR A 259 2.78 -8.06 10.42
C THR A 259 4.14 -7.55 9.95
N SER A 260 4.19 -6.38 9.32
CA SER A 260 5.41 -5.80 8.77
C SER A 260 6.09 -4.75 9.65
N GLU A 261 5.53 -4.43 10.82
CA GLU A 261 6.14 -3.45 11.73
C GLU A 261 7.54 -3.93 12.19
N ASP A 262 8.51 -3.02 12.18
CA ASP A 262 9.85 -3.23 12.73
C ASP A 262 10.10 -2.16 13.81
N ALA A 263 10.72 -2.54 14.92
CA ALA A 263 10.96 -1.61 16.04
C ALA A 263 11.81 -0.38 15.63
N ARG A 264 12.74 -0.53 14.68
CA ARG A 264 13.63 0.54 14.22
C ARG A 264 12.87 1.58 13.39
N SER A 265 12.08 1.14 12.42
CA SER A 265 11.23 2.04 11.63
C SER A 265 10.10 2.62 12.47
N THR A 266 9.53 1.85 13.41
CA THR A 266 8.54 2.32 14.38
C THR A 266 9.08 3.46 15.25
N ALA A 267 10.34 3.34 15.73
CA ALA A 267 10.98 4.42 16.46
C ALA A 267 11.12 5.69 15.61
N ALA A 268 11.48 5.55 14.33
CA ALA A 268 11.58 6.68 13.41
C ALA A 268 10.22 7.36 13.13
N VAL A 269 9.14 6.57 13.03
CA VAL A 269 7.76 7.08 12.92
C VAL A 269 7.40 7.86 14.17
N ASN A 270 7.59 7.27 15.35
CA ASN A 270 7.23 7.89 16.64
C ASN A 270 8.02 9.19 16.90
N GLU A 271 9.33 9.20 16.61
CA GLU A 271 10.18 10.39 16.77
C GLU A 271 9.87 11.52 15.79
N THR A 272 9.13 11.23 14.71
CA THR A 272 8.68 12.23 13.73
C THR A 272 7.17 12.45 13.77
N ALA A 273 6.49 12.00 14.82
CA ALA A 273 5.04 12.07 14.93
C ALA A 273 4.51 13.49 14.69
N GLY A 274 3.54 13.59 13.80
CA GLY A 274 2.93 14.85 13.37
C GLY A 274 3.77 15.73 12.45
N VAL A 275 5.06 15.43 12.19
CA VAL A 275 5.90 16.24 11.29
C VAL A 275 5.53 15.98 9.83
N LEU A 276 5.21 17.06 9.12
CA LEU A 276 4.72 17.09 7.74
C LEU A 276 5.57 18.02 6.87
N VAL A 277 5.53 17.80 5.56
CA VAL A 277 6.05 18.72 4.54
C VAL A 277 4.91 19.62 4.07
N LYS A 278 5.08 20.93 4.16
CA LYS A 278 4.03 21.93 3.92
C LYS A 278 4.49 22.97 2.91
N TYR A 279 3.53 23.46 2.13
CA TYR A 279 3.69 24.62 1.25
C TYR A 279 2.46 25.50 1.44
N ASN A 280 2.66 26.79 1.71
CA ASN A 280 1.60 27.72 2.09
C ASN A 280 0.73 27.21 3.26
N GLY A 281 1.37 26.64 4.28
CA GLY A 281 0.72 26.13 5.50
C GLY A 281 -0.08 24.84 5.33
N LYS A 282 -0.14 24.25 4.13
CA LYS A 282 -0.89 23.01 3.85
C LYS A 282 0.05 21.85 3.56
N PRO A 283 -0.25 20.62 4.02
CA PRO A 283 0.52 19.43 3.65
C PRO A 283 0.56 19.28 2.13
N ILE A 284 1.72 18.98 1.58
CA ILE A 284 1.90 18.83 0.13
C ILE A 284 1.81 17.38 -0.30
N GLN A 285 1.48 17.18 -1.57
CA GLN A 285 1.71 15.92 -2.24
C GLN A 285 3.23 15.68 -2.34
N THR A 286 3.71 14.71 -1.57
CA THR A 286 5.11 14.26 -1.65
C THR A 286 5.19 13.01 -2.50
N PHE A 287 6.32 12.77 -3.15
CA PHE A 287 6.59 11.53 -3.89
C PHE A 287 7.98 11.03 -3.54
N PHE A 288 8.20 9.73 -3.66
CA PHE A 288 9.49 9.13 -3.41
C PHE A 288 9.68 7.91 -4.31
N PHE A 289 10.93 7.58 -4.58
CA PHE A 289 11.31 6.52 -5.51
C PHE A 289 12.64 5.90 -5.06
N SER A 290 13.00 4.76 -5.66
CA SER A 290 14.20 4.02 -5.24
C SER A 290 15.49 4.80 -5.45
N THR A 291 15.83 5.11 -6.70
CA THR A 291 17.19 5.50 -7.08
C THR A 291 17.18 6.67 -8.06
N SER A 292 17.96 7.72 -7.82
CA SER A 292 17.96 8.92 -8.68
C SER A 292 18.86 8.79 -9.90
N GLY A 293 19.98 8.05 -9.78
CA GLY A 293 21.04 8.08 -10.79
C GLY A 293 21.84 9.38 -10.74
N GLY A 294 21.88 10.02 -9.56
CA GLY A 294 22.66 11.22 -9.26
C GLY A 294 21.87 12.54 -9.27
N ARG A 295 20.61 12.53 -9.75
CA ARG A 295 19.74 13.72 -9.76
C ARG A 295 18.26 13.36 -9.83
N THR A 296 17.42 14.12 -9.13
CA THR A 296 15.94 13.97 -9.22
C THR A 296 15.41 14.65 -10.48
N ALA A 297 14.11 14.51 -10.77
CA ALA A 297 13.48 15.08 -11.94
C ALA A 297 12.36 16.06 -11.58
N ASN A 298 12.13 17.03 -12.46
CA ASN A 298 10.95 17.88 -12.41
C ASN A 298 9.69 17.03 -12.67
N VAL A 299 8.58 17.37 -12.03
CA VAL A 299 7.31 16.66 -12.26
C VAL A 299 6.82 16.81 -13.70
N GLY A 300 7.05 17.98 -14.32
CA GLY A 300 6.65 18.24 -15.71
C GLY A 300 7.37 17.35 -16.72
N ASP A 301 8.65 17.08 -16.50
CA ASP A 301 9.51 16.31 -17.40
C ASP A 301 9.21 14.79 -17.38
N VAL A 302 8.49 14.34 -16.35
CA VAL A 302 8.23 12.91 -16.11
C VAL A 302 6.76 12.58 -16.29
N TRP A 303 5.84 13.42 -15.82
CA TRP A 303 4.39 13.17 -15.87
C TRP A 303 3.62 14.12 -16.78
N ASN A 304 4.30 14.98 -17.54
CA ASN A 304 3.68 16.01 -18.38
C ASN A 304 2.69 16.89 -17.58
N SER A 305 2.97 17.06 -16.29
CA SER A 305 2.17 17.86 -15.37
C SER A 305 2.58 19.33 -15.43
N ASN A 306 1.69 20.25 -15.07
CA ASN A 306 2.05 21.65 -14.95
C ASN A 306 3.00 21.86 -13.76
N GLN A 307 4.26 22.22 -14.03
CA GLN A 307 5.28 22.46 -12.99
C GLN A 307 4.84 23.54 -11.99
N ALA A 308 4.06 24.54 -12.40
CA ALA A 308 3.58 25.60 -11.52
C ALA A 308 2.61 25.09 -10.44
N SER A 309 1.96 23.95 -10.66
CA SER A 309 1.10 23.31 -9.65
C SER A 309 1.91 22.62 -8.55
N TYR A 310 3.19 22.35 -8.78
CA TYR A 310 4.07 21.63 -7.86
C TYR A 310 5.47 22.30 -7.81
N PRO A 311 5.56 23.56 -7.34
CA PRO A 311 6.81 24.33 -7.37
C PRO A 311 7.95 23.70 -6.53
N TYR A 312 7.62 22.77 -5.64
CA TYR A 312 8.52 22.02 -4.78
C TYR A 312 8.96 20.66 -5.35
N LEU A 313 8.38 20.20 -6.49
CA LEU A 313 8.78 18.95 -7.17
C LEU A 313 9.69 19.26 -8.34
N VAL A 314 10.92 19.64 -8.03
CA VAL A 314 11.94 20.07 -8.99
C VAL A 314 13.16 19.15 -8.95
N THR A 315 13.96 19.22 -10.01
CA THR A 315 15.26 18.57 -10.08
C THR A 315 16.22 19.13 -9.03
N VAL A 316 16.81 18.26 -8.23
CA VAL A 316 17.87 18.55 -7.26
C VAL A 316 18.98 17.50 -7.37
N ASP A 317 20.21 17.92 -7.14
CA ASP A 317 21.36 17.01 -7.15
C ASP A 317 21.26 16.00 -6.02
N ASP A 318 21.71 14.77 -6.25
CA ASP A 318 21.69 13.70 -5.26
C ASP A 318 23.08 13.06 -5.16
N PRO A 319 24.05 13.80 -4.58
CA PRO A 319 25.48 13.49 -4.73
C PRO A 319 25.95 12.27 -3.93
N TYR A 320 25.17 11.82 -2.94
CA TYR A 320 25.52 10.69 -2.07
C TYR A 320 24.71 9.44 -2.38
N GLU A 321 23.93 9.45 -3.46
CA GLU A 321 23.20 8.28 -3.93
C GLU A 321 24.17 7.16 -4.33
N SER A 322 24.02 6.00 -3.70
CA SER A 322 24.84 4.81 -4.00
C SER A 322 23.97 3.55 -4.05
N SER A 323 23.40 3.29 -5.22
CA SER A 323 22.50 2.17 -5.51
C SER A 323 23.10 1.26 -6.59
N PRO A 324 22.87 -0.06 -6.51
CA PRO A 324 23.16 -0.97 -7.61
C PRO A 324 22.29 -0.70 -8.87
N HIS A 325 21.36 0.26 -8.80
CA HIS A 325 20.46 0.62 -9.88
C HIS A 325 20.68 2.04 -10.42
N SER A 326 21.77 2.71 -10.01
CA SER A 326 22.07 4.09 -10.45
C SER A 326 22.26 4.18 -11.96
N ASN A 327 22.85 3.15 -12.58
CA ASN A 327 23.01 3.02 -14.02
C ASN A 327 22.49 1.67 -14.49
N TRP A 328 22.00 1.61 -15.72
CA TRP A 328 21.52 0.38 -16.34
C TRP A 328 21.68 0.44 -17.86
N VAL A 329 21.77 -0.74 -18.47
CA VAL A 329 21.88 -0.93 -19.91
C VAL A 329 20.91 -2.03 -20.33
N ASN A 330 20.14 -1.80 -21.38
CA ASN A 330 19.28 -2.80 -21.99
C ASN A 330 19.44 -2.76 -23.51
N SER A 331 19.44 -3.92 -24.15
CA SER A 331 19.56 -4.04 -25.60
C SER A 331 18.31 -4.67 -26.19
N PHE A 332 17.89 -4.17 -27.34
CA PHE A 332 16.69 -4.57 -28.06
C PHE A 332 17.03 -4.89 -29.51
N ASN A 333 16.27 -5.79 -30.11
CA ASN A 333 16.31 -6.07 -31.54
C ASN A 333 15.20 -5.31 -32.28
N SER A 334 15.26 -5.26 -33.61
CA SER A 334 14.28 -4.51 -34.40
C SER A 334 12.88 -5.08 -34.27
N ALA A 335 12.75 -6.41 -34.16
CA ALA A 335 11.44 -7.06 -34.06
C ALA A 335 10.67 -6.64 -32.79
N THR A 336 11.36 -6.52 -31.65
CA THR A 336 10.76 -6.04 -30.40
C THR A 336 10.33 -4.59 -30.54
N MET A 337 11.18 -3.73 -31.11
CA MET A 337 10.83 -2.31 -31.31
C MET A 337 9.66 -2.14 -32.27
N LEU A 338 9.63 -2.84 -33.41
CA LEU A 338 8.50 -2.77 -34.34
C LEU A 338 7.17 -3.14 -33.66
N LYS A 339 7.14 -4.22 -32.89
CA LYS A 339 5.95 -4.64 -32.13
C LYS A 339 5.51 -3.58 -31.12
N SER A 340 6.43 -2.98 -30.36
CA SER A 340 6.12 -1.92 -29.39
C SER A 340 5.44 -0.70 -30.03
N PHE A 341 5.72 -0.45 -31.31
CA PHE A 341 5.13 0.64 -32.08
C PHE A 341 3.93 0.19 -32.93
N GLY A 342 3.50 -1.07 -32.82
CA GLY A 342 2.33 -1.61 -33.53
C GLY A 342 2.57 -1.98 -34.99
N PHE A 343 3.83 -2.18 -35.38
CA PHE A 343 4.21 -2.72 -36.69
C PHE A 343 4.39 -4.23 -36.61
N ASP A 344 4.09 -4.92 -37.72
CA ASP A 344 4.36 -6.35 -37.86
C ASP A 344 5.81 -6.56 -38.34
N PRO A 345 6.69 -7.19 -37.53
CA PRO A 345 8.08 -7.40 -37.89
C PRO A 345 8.28 -8.41 -39.03
N ALA A 346 7.26 -9.19 -39.41
CA ALA A 346 7.35 -10.07 -40.58
C ALA A 346 7.30 -9.28 -41.90
N THR A 347 6.63 -8.13 -41.90
CA THR A 347 6.32 -7.34 -43.10
C THR A 347 6.91 -5.93 -43.08
N THR A 348 7.46 -5.49 -41.95
CA THR A 348 8.01 -4.14 -41.75
C THR A 348 9.50 -4.20 -41.42
N ALA A 349 10.30 -3.37 -42.07
CA ALA A 349 11.70 -3.18 -41.72
C ALA A 349 11.87 -1.90 -40.88
N LEU A 350 12.70 -1.97 -39.84
CA LEU A 350 13.09 -0.81 -39.04
C LEU A 350 14.33 -0.18 -39.68
N TYR A 351 14.24 1.10 -40.04
CA TYR A 351 15.35 1.85 -40.61
C TYR A 351 16.10 2.66 -39.56
N ASP A 352 15.38 3.27 -38.62
CA ASP A 352 15.98 4.07 -37.56
C ASP A 352 15.06 4.17 -36.34
N ILE A 353 15.64 4.49 -35.20
CA ILE A 353 14.93 4.81 -33.97
C ILE A 353 15.59 5.98 -33.26
N LYS A 354 14.81 7.01 -32.94
CA LYS A 354 15.31 8.26 -32.34
C LYS A 354 14.56 8.56 -31.07
N ALA A 355 15.30 8.86 -30.00
CA ALA A 355 14.72 9.38 -28.77
C ALA A 355 14.85 10.91 -28.76
N LYS A 356 13.76 11.59 -28.38
CA LYS A 356 13.74 13.03 -28.13
C LYS A 356 13.75 13.25 -26.63
N ALA A 357 14.88 13.75 -26.14
CA ALA A 357 15.06 14.16 -24.76
C ALA A 357 14.70 15.63 -24.60
N THR A 358 13.72 15.96 -23.75
CA THR A 358 13.28 17.35 -23.51
C THR A 358 13.31 17.75 -22.04
N GLY A 359 13.43 16.79 -21.12
CA GLY A 359 13.47 17.11 -19.70
C GLY A 359 14.80 17.74 -19.27
N ALA A 360 14.79 18.40 -18.12
CA ALA A 360 15.94 19.16 -17.62
C ALA A 360 17.21 18.32 -17.42
N ASN A 361 17.08 17.01 -17.19
CA ASN A 361 18.22 16.11 -17.09
C ASN A 361 18.48 15.33 -18.40
N GLY A 362 17.58 15.42 -19.38
CA GLY A 362 17.58 14.59 -20.58
C GLY A 362 16.54 13.47 -20.54
N GLU A 363 15.45 13.64 -19.80
CA GLU A 363 14.30 12.73 -19.85
C GLU A 363 13.73 12.65 -21.26
N VAL A 364 13.56 11.42 -21.74
CA VAL A 364 12.94 11.10 -23.03
C VAL A 364 11.43 11.23 -22.91
N THR A 365 10.84 12.05 -23.78
CA THR A 365 9.40 12.35 -23.83
C THR A 365 8.75 11.94 -25.14
N ALA A 366 9.55 11.63 -26.16
CA ALA A 366 9.08 11.06 -27.40
C ALA A 366 10.11 10.10 -28.00
N VAL A 367 9.61 9.07 -28.68
CA VAL A 367 10.44 8.16 -29.49
C VAL A 367 9.81 7.99 -30.85
N THR A 368 10.64 8.10 -31.88
CA THR A 368 10.26 8.00 -33.28
C THR A 368 10.92 6.76 -33.87
N VAL A 369 10.12 5.90 -34.52
CA VAL A 369 10.63 4.83 -35.39
C VAL A 369 10.40 5.20 -36.84
N ILE A 370 11.44 5.03 -37.65
CA ILE A 370 11.38 5.21 -39.11
C ILE A 370 11.40 3.81 -39.72
N THR A 371 10.40 3.48 -40.52
CA THR A 371 10.21 2.11 -41.04
C THR A 371 9.93 2.10 -42.54
N SER A 372 9.95 0.90 -43.13
CA SER A 372 9.51 0.69 -44.53
C SER A 372 8.04 1.05 -44.77
N ASN A 373 7.22 1.08 -43.72
CA ASN A 373 5.78 1.38 -43.79
C ASN A 373 5.45 2.79 -43.26
N GLY A 374 6.46 3.67 -43.18
CA GLY A 374 6.32 5.04 -42.72
C GLY A 374 6.94 5.30 -41.35
N GLU A 375 6.83 6.54 -40.90
CA GLU A 375 7.33 7.00 -39.60
C GLU A 375 6.21 6.97 -38.57
N LYS A 376 6.55 6.60 -37.33
CA LYS A 376 5.64 6.71 -36.18
C LYS A 376 6.36 7.28 -34.98
N THR A 377 5.79 8.36 -34.43
CA THR A 377 6.23 8.97 -33.19
C THR A 377 5.25 8.65 -32.08
N VAL A 378 5.75 8.20 -30.94
CA VAL A 378 5.00 8.06 -29.70
C VAL A 378 5.53 9.09 -28.71
N GLU A 379 4.67 10.03 -28.34
CA GLU A 379 4.94 11.03 -27.30
C GLU A 379 4.14 10.68 -26.04
N GLY A 380 4.70 10.96 -24.86
CA GLY A 380 3.98 10.70 -23.62
C GLY A 380 4.81 10.90 -22.37
N ASN A 381 4.19 10.60 -21.24
CA ASN A 381 4.87 10.60 -19.94
C ASN A 381 5.76 9.35 -19.77
N GLU A 382 6.45 9.27 -18.64
CA GLU A 382 7.37 8.17 -18.32
C GLU A 382 6.76 6.78 -18.50
N GLN A 383 5.48 6.58 -18.13
CA GLN A 383 4.81 5.29 -18.25
C GLN A 383 4.65 4.87 -19.71
N VAL A 384 4.31 5.81 -20.59
CA VAL A 384 4.20 5.54 -22.03
C VAL A 384 5.58 5.23 -22.60
N ILE A 385 6.57 6.09 -22.33
CA ILE A 385 7.91 5.96 -22.92
C ILE A 385 8.62 4.69 -22.45
N ARG A 386 8.58 4.36 -21.16
CA ARG A 386 9.25 3.15 -20.63
C ARG A 386 8.62 1.86 -21.15
N LYS A 387 7.31 1.86 -21.48
CA LYS A 387 6.59 0.71 -22.03
C LYS A 387 6.97 0.38 -23.47
N LEU A 388 7.50 1.34 -24.22
CA LEU A 388 8.00 1.09 -25.58
C LEU A 388 9.20 0.14 -25.60
N PHE A 389 9.89 0.01 -24.47
CA PHE A 389 11.11 -0.79 -24.31
C PHE A 389 10.88 -1.89 -23.27
N PRO A 390 10.19 -2.99 -23.65
CA PRO A 390 9.86 -4.06 -22.73
C PRO A 390 11.12 -4.82 -22.31
N ILE A 391 11.31 -4.97 -21.00
CA ILE A 391 12.42 -5.74 -20.41
C ILE A 391 11.88 -6.91 -19.58
N GLU A 392 12.72 -7.91 -19.34
CA GLU A 392 12.38 -8.98 -18.39
C GLU A 392 12.33 -8.44 -16.95
N GLY A 393 11.37 -8.93 -16.16
CA GLY A 393 11.21 -8.60 -14.74
C GLY A 393 9.80 -8.16 -14.35
N SER A 394 9.58 -7.91 -13.06
CA SER A 394 8.24 -7.74 -12.46
C SER A 394 7.41 -6.58 -13.02
N TYR A 395 8.05 -5.55 -13.59
CA TYR A 395 7.34 -4.41 -14.16
C TYR A 395 7.26 -4.44 -15.69
N GLY A 396 8.09 -5.24 -16.37
CA GLY A 396 8.08 -5.36 -17.83
C GLY A 396 8.47 -4.10 -18.60
N ILE A 397 9.07 -3.09 -17.97
CA ILE A 397 9.35 -1.75 -18.54
C ILE A 397 10.72 -1.25 -18.08
N LEU A 398 11.34 -0.32 -18.83
CA LEU A 398 12.59 0.33 -18.43
C LEU A 398 12.53 0.89 -17.01
N LYS A 399 13.68 1.05 -16.35
CA LYS A 399 13.75 1.52 -14.96
C LYS A 399 13.40 3.00 -14.79
N SER A 400 13.64 3.83 -15.80
CA SER A 400 13.30 5.26 -15.83
C SER A 400 13.14 5.74 -17.28
N ASN A 401 12.62 6.95 -17.48
CA ASN A 401 12.63 7.63 -18.78
C ASN A 401 13.91 8.48 -19.01
N TRP A 402 14.94 8.33 -18.18
CA TRP A 402 16.22 9.02 -18.36
C TRP A 402 17.25 8.08 -18.93
N PHE A 403 17.31 8.07 -20.26
CA PHE A 403 18.22 7.22 -21.01
C PHE A 403 18.59 7.85 -22.35
N THR A 404 19.70 7.38 -22.89
CA THR A 404 20.12 7.65 -24.26
C THR A 404 19.95 6.38 -25.08
N LEU A 405 19.60 6.53 -26.36
CA LEU A 405 19.64 5.44 -27.33
C LEU A 405 20.93 5.49 -28.11
N GLN A 406 21.66 4.38 -28.10
CA GLN A 406 22.73 4.11 -29.04
C GLN A 406 22.23 3.09 -30.05
N VAL A 407 22.28 3.47 -31.31
CA VAL A 407 21.76 2.68 -32.43
C VAL A 407 22.94 2.32 -33.33
N ASN A 408 23.27 1.02 -33.38
CA ASN A 408 24.34 0.53 -34.24
C ASN A 408 23.77 0.25 -35.63
N GLN A 409 23.83 1.26 -36.51
CA GLN A 409 23.41 1.14 -37.91
C GLN A 409 24.49 0.43 -38.72
N SER A 410 24.09 -0.59 -39.48
CA SER A 410 25.03 -1.49 -40.17
C SER A 410 25.20 -1.17 -41.66
N TYR A 411 24.34 -0.33 -42.24
CA TYR A 411 24.31 -0.08 -43.68
C TYR A 411 24.23 1.41 -44.00
N ALA A 412 24.91 1.82 -45.06
CA ALA A 412 24.70 3.12 -45.69
C ALA A 412 24.00 2.91 -47.04
N VAL A 413 22.86 3.58 -47.24
CA VAL A 413 22.08 3.55 -48.47
C VAL A 413 22.07 4.95 -49.08
N ARG A 414 22.38 5.05 -50.36
CA ARG A 414 22.27 6.31 -51.09
C ARG A 414 20.84 6.53 -51.54
N THR A 415 20.19 7.55 -50.99
CA THR A 415 18.85 8.00 -51.37
C THR A 415 18.95 9.26 -52.24
N GLU A 416 17.81 9.73 -52.77
CA GLU A 416 17.74 11.02 -53.47
C GLU A 416 18.16 12.20 -52.58
N SER A 417 18.04 12.06 -51.26
CA SER A 417 18.48 13.01 -50.24
C SER A 417 19.94 12.85 -49.79
N GLY A 418 20.71 11.97 -50.43
CA GLY A 418 22.12 11.70 -50.10
C GLY A 418 22.35 10.35 -49.41
N ASP A 419 23.54 10.14 -48.87
CA ASP A 419 23.85 8.90 -48.15
C ASP A 419 23.20 8.89 -46.77
N GLN A 420 22.46 7.82 -46.45
CA GLN A 420 21.73 7.63 -45.19
C GLN A 420 22.19 6.34 -44.52
N SER A 421 22.64 6.42 -43.26
CA SER A 421 22.92 5.24 -42.45
C SER A 421 21.62 4.69 -41.85
N GLN A 422 21.43 3.36 -41.88
CA GLN A 422 20.19 2.69 -41.50
C GLN A 422 20.44 1.31 -40.86
N LEU A 423 19.43 0.84 -40.13
CA LEU A 423 19.44 -0.44 -39.43
C LEU A 423 19.23 -1.65 -40.35
N SER A 424 18.44 -1.49 -41.41
CA SER A 424 18.15 -2.54 -42.39
C SER A 424 17.97 -1.93 -43.77
N ILE A 425 18.28 -2.72 -44.80
CA ILE A 425 18.03 -2.38 -46.20
C ILE A 425 16.79 -3.10 -46.75
N LYS A 426 16.13 -3.96 -45.97
CA LYS A 426 14.90 -4.65 -46.34
C LYS A 426 13.79 -3.62 -46.66
N GLY A 427 13.13 -3.80 -47.79
CA GLY A 427 12.10 -2.87 -48.29
C GLY A 427 12.65 -1.67 -49.06
N GLN A 428 13.97 -1.44 -49.08
CA GLN A 428 14.56 -0.37 -49.89
C GLN A 428 14.58 -0.75 -51.38
N LYS A 429 14.42 0.25 -52.26
CA LYS A 429 14.70 0.09 -53.69
C LYS A 429 16.20 0.23 -53.91
N VAL A 430 16.82 -0.80 -54.46
CA VAL A 430 18.26 -0.86 -54.74
C VAL A 430 18.49 -1.17 -56.21
N MET A 431 19.63 -0.73 -56.75
CA MET A 431 20.07 -1.10 -58.08
C MET A 431 20.90 -2.40 -57.99
N THR A 432 20.52 -3.42 -58.74
CA THR A 432 21.26 -4.69 -58.85
C THR A 432 22.46 -4.54 -59.78
N GLY A 433 23.42 -5.47 -59.71
CA GLY A 433 24.66 -5.41 -60.52
C GLY A 433 24.46 -5.40 -62.04
N ASN A 434 23.26 -5.71 -62.52
CA ASN A 434 22.85 -5.60 -63.94
C ASN A 434 22.10 -4.29 -64.26
N GLY A 435 22.10 -3.31 -63.35
CA GLY A 435 21.51 -1.98 -63.55
C GLY A 435 19.99 -1.90 -63.37
N MET A 436 19.31 -3.00 -63.01
CA MET A 436 17.88 -2.98 -62.71
C MET A 436 17.59 -2.51 -61.29
N THR A 437 16.49 -1.78 -61.10
CA THR A 437 16.01 -1.43 -59.75
C THR A 437 15.10 -2.53 -59.23
N THR A 438 15.36 -3.03 -58.03
CA THR A 438 14.51 -4.00 -57.33
C THR A 438 14.26 -3.57 -55.89
N THR A 439 13.20 -4.07 -55.27
CA THR A 439 12.97 -3.92 -53.83
C THR A 439 13.58 -5.09 -53.09
N VAL A 440 14.34 -4.79 -52.05
CA VAL A 440 14.95 -5.80 -51.18
C VAL A 440 13.86 -6.52 -50.37
N SER A 441 13.70 -7.84 -50.55
CA SER A 441 12.65 -8.62 -49.87
C SER A 441 13.12 -9.88 -49.14
N GLY A 442 14.35 -10.34 -49.38
CA GLY A 442 14.91 -11.57 -48.77
C GLY A 442 15.74 -11.33 -47.50
N ASP A 443 15.85 -12.33 -46.65
CA ASP A 443 16.60 -12.28 -45.37
C ASP A 443 18.12 -12.50 -45.54
N GLN A 444 18.58 -12.76 -46.77
CA GLN A 444 19.98 -13.03 -47.12
C GLN A 444 20.36 -12.22 -48.34
N ILE A 445 20.78 -10.97 -48.13
CA ILE A 445 21.32 -10.12 -49.19
C ILE A 445 22.83 -10.10 -49.07
N SER A 446 23.50 -10.27 -50.20
CA SER A 446 24.94 -10.07 -50.31
C SER A 446 25.18 -8.70 -50.92
N VAL A 447 25.82 -7.81 -50.17
CA VAL A 447 26.16 -6.46 -50.62
C VAL A 447 27.57 -6.50 -51.19
N GLN A 448 27.71 -6.25 -52.49
CA GLN A 448 29.02 -6.09 -53.11
C GLN A 448 29.58 -4.73 -52.72
N THR A 449 30.71 -4.73 -52.02
CA THR A 449 31.50 -3.52 -51.71
C THR A 449 32.80 -3.50 -52.53
N ALA A 450 33.50 -2.37 -52.54
CA ALA A 450 34.84 -2.27 -53.14
C ALA A 450 35.85 -3.23 -52.48
N SER A 451 35.62 -3.60 -51.22
CA SER A 451 36.44 -4.52 -50.41
C SER A 451 36.00 -5.99 -50.47
N GLY A 452 34.98 -6.33 -51.27
CA GLY A 452 34.45 -7.69 -51.39
C GLY A 452 32.95 -7.79 -51.06
N VAL A 453 32.43 -9.01 -51.07
CA VAL A 453 31.02 -9.29 -50.76
C VAL A 453 30.83 -9.36 -49.25
N VAL A 454 29.97 -8.49 -48.71
CA VAL A 454 29.49 -8.57 -47.32
C VAL A 454 28.17 -9.34 -47.33
N GLY A 455 28.15 -10.48 -46.66
CA GLY A 455 26.97 -11.33 -46.58
C GLY A 455 26.09 -10.99 -45.38
N LYS A 456 24.78 -10.87 -45.64
CA LYS A 456 23.65 -10.84 -44.70
C LYS A 456 23.26 -9.44 -44.20
N ASP A 457 22.03 -9.04 -44.54
CA ASP A 457 21.30 -8.02 -43.77
C ASP A 457 20.90 -8.66 -42.43
N THR A 458 21.81 -8.64 -41.44
CA THR A 458 21.43 -9.01 -40.08
C THR A 458 20.78 -7.81 -39.42
N ASP A 459 19.62 -8.02 -38.80
CA ASP A 459 19.01 -7.13 -37.79
C ASP A 459 20.12 -6.45 -36.98
N PRO A 460 20.11 -5.12 -36.73
CA PRO A 460 21.11 -4.45 -35.92
C PRO A 460 21.51 -5.29 -34.73
N ALA A 461 22.82 -5.47 -34.57
CA ALA A 461 23.35 -6.30 -33.50
C ALA A 461 22.83 -5.85 -32.12
N SER A 462 22.50 -4.55 -31.95
CA SER A 462 21.74 -4.05 -30.80
C SER A 462 21.24 -2.60 -30.98
N ILE A 463 19.99 -2.33 -30.58
CA ILE A 463 19.50 -1.00 -30.16
C ILE A 463 19.69 -0.94 -28.65
N THR A 464 20.60 -0.10 -28.16
CA THR A 464 20.99 -0.09 -26.74
C THR A 464 20.47 1.16 -26.04
N ALA A 465 19.64 0.96 -25.02
CA ALA A 465 19.24 2.01 -24.09
C ALA A 465 20.17 1.99 -22.87
N THR A 466 20.90 3.09 -22.66
CA THR A 466 21.72 3.30 -21.46
C THR A 466 21.06 4.38 -20.63
N GLY A 467 20.70 4.07 -19.39
CA GLY A 467 19.95 5.00 -18.56
C GLY A 467 20.35 4.99 -17.11
N LYS A 468 19.69 5.88 -16.37
CA LYS A 468 20.02 6.24 -14.99
C LYS A 468 18.81 6.18 -14.07
N GLY A 469 19.06 5.79 -12.82
CA GLY A 469 18.07 5.72 -11.77
C GLY A 469 16.99 4.65 -11.97
N TRP A 470 16.12 4.54 -10.97
CA TRP A 470 15.01 3.59 -10.94
C TRP A 470 13.79 4.17 -10.23
N GLY A 471 12.67 4.21 -10.97
CA GLY A 471 11.42 4.83 -10.57
C GLY A 471 11.16 6.13 -11.34
N HIS A 472 10.16 6.90 -10.90
CA HIS A 472 9.76 8.15 -11.55
C HIS A 472 10.73 9.31 -11.28
N ARG A 473 11.63 9.20 -10.31
CA ARG A 473 12.67 10.21 -9.96
C ARG A 473 12.18 11.58 -9.47
N ILE A 474 10.86 11.76 -9.31
CA ILE A 474 10.26 12.96 -8.71
C ILE A 474 10.25 12.88 -7.17
N GLY A 475 10.71 13.94 -6.50
CA GLY A 475 10.69 14.04 -5.04
C GLY A 475 11.90 13.36 -4.39
N MET A 476 11.69 12.58 -3.33
CA MET A 476 12.78 12.01 -2.53
C MET A 476 13.32 10.69 -3.08
N SER A 477 14.63 10.60 -3.29
CA SER A 477 15.31 9.31 -3.53
C SER A 477 15.53 8.56 -2.23
N GLN A 478 15.14 7.29 -2.18
CA GLN A 478 15.36 6.44 -1.00
C GLN A 478 16.85 6.16 -0.78
N TYR A 479 17.58 5.76 -1.83
CA TYR A 479 19.03 5.55 -1.74
C TYR A 479 19.80 6.85 -1.50
N GLY A 480 19.35 7.96 -2.08
CA GLY A 480 19.93 9.26 -1.80
C GLY A 480 19.68 9.75 -0.37
N ALA A 481 18.48 9.54 0.18
CA ALA A 481 18.18 9.82 1.59
C ALA A 481 19.03 8.98 2.54
N LYS A 482 19.27 7.71 2.21
CA LYS A 482 20.23 6.85 2.92
C LYS A 482 21.64 7.45 2.87
N GLY A 483 22.12 7.81 1.68
CA GLY A 483 23.45 8.39 1.49
C GLY A 483 23.65 9.70 2.26
N LEU A 484 22.70 10.64 2.17
CA LEU A 484 22.72 11.88 2.94
C LEU A 484 22.74 11.62 4.46
N ALA A 485 21.95 10.67 4.92
CA ALA A 485 21.91 10.29 6.33
C ALA A 485 23.24 9.68 6.82
N GLU A 486 23.91 8.86 5.99
CA GLU A 486 25.25 8.34 6.25
C GLU A 486 26.32 9.44 6.26
N HIS A 487 26.05 10.58 5.61
CA HIS A 487 26.86 11.80 5.67
C HIS A 487 26.37 12.80 6.75
N ASN A 488 25.73 12.29 7.80
CA ASN A 488 25.29 13.04 9.00
C ASN A 488 24.15 14.05 8.80
N TRP A 489 23.46 14.05 7.67
CA TRP A 489 22.28 14.90 7.49
C TRP A 489 21.13 14.43 8.39
N LYS A 490 20.39 15.38 8.97
CA LYS A 490 19.19 15.07 9.75
C LYS A 490 17.98 14.92 8.84
N ALA A 491 16.98 14.18 9.31
CA ALA A 491 15.77 13.89 8.54
C ALA A 491 15.10 15.14 7.93
N VAL A 492 15.03 16.24 8.70
CA VAL A 492 14.45 17.51 8.23
C VAL A 492 15.27 18.11 7.09
N ASP A 493 16.59 18.07 7.16
CA ASP A 493 17.47 18.61 6.13
C ASP A 493 17.42 17.77 4.86
N ILE A 494 17.38 16.43 5.02
CA ILE A 494 17.17 15.49 3.91
C ILE A 494 15.85 15.82 3.20
N VAL A 495 14.75 15.98 3.94
CA VAL A 495 13.45 16.29 3.34
C VAL A 495 13.46 17.64 2.66
N LYS A 496 14.03 18.69 3.28
CA LYS A 496 14.13 20.03 2.66
C LYS A 496 14.99 20.04 1.40
N HIS A 497 16.02 19.20 1.32
CA HIS A 497 16.83 19.02 0.12
C HIS A 497 15.99 18.52 -1.06
N TYR A 498 15.16 17.50 -0.84
CA TYR A 498 14.32 16.91 -1.89
C TYR A 498 13.04 17.69 -2.21
N PHE A 499 12.56 18.52 -1.27
CA PHE A 499 11.38 19.36 -1.43
C PHE A 499 11.76 20.82 -1.14
N PRO A 500 12.52 21.49 -2.02
CA PRO A 500 12.96 22.86 -1.79
C PRO A 500 11.78 23.82 -1.69
N ASN A 501 11.99 24.94 -1.00
CA ASN A 501 10.97 25.97 -0.75
C ASN A 501 9.74 25.48 0.03
N THR A 502 9.90 24.42 0.83
CA THR A 502 8.85 23.90 1.72
C THR A 502 9.20 24.09 3.18
N GLU A 503 8.18 24.01 4.03
CA GLU A 503 8.32 23.96 5.48
C GLU A 503 8.22 22.50 5.94
N VAL A 504 9.08 22.09 6.87
CA VAL A 504 8.99 20.78 7.51
C VAL A 504 8.75 21.00 8.99
N SER A 505 7.51 20.80 9.42
CA SER A 505 7.04 21.15 10.77
C SER A 505 5.85 20.28 11.20
N LYS A 506 5.57 20.28 12.51
CA LYS A 506 4.36 19.65 13.06
C LYS A 506 3.11 20.39 12.60
#